data_AF-A0A832D7K0-F1
#
_entry.id   AF-A0A832D7K0-F1
#
_cell.length_a   1.000
_cell.length_b   1.000
_cell.length_c   1.000
_cell.angle_alpha   90.00
_cell.angle_beta   90.00
_cell.angle_gamma   90.00
#
_symmetry.space_group_name_H-M   'P 1'
#
loop_
_entity.id
_entity.type
_entity.pdbx_description
1 polymer ?
#
loop_
_entity_poly.entity_id
_entity_poly.type
_entity_poly.pdbx_seq_one_letter_code
_entity_poly.pdbx_strand_id
1 'polypeptide(L)'
;MSLEFIIRGKQRVFAFKKCDLKVKKVSEGLYFGKIEKDGLRLSIEGSFIVGRVAKKGVVEIGEEEAMKWLRGEDLEIPYRGYCILKWRDYFLGCGKGNGKKILNFVPKDRRLRNKSESEI
;
A
#
# COMPACT_ATOMS: atom_id res chain seq x y z
N MET A 1 13.23 15.22 0.85
CA MET A 1 13.00 14.93 -0.59
C MET A 1 11.65 15.55 -0.96
N SER A 2 11.60 16.51 -1.88
CA SER A 2 10.34 17.16 -2.29
C SER A 2 9.72 16.40 -3.47
N LEU A 3 8.63 15.70 -3.22
CA LEU A 3 7.81 15.06 -4.27
C LEU A 3 6.67 16.00 -4.65
N GLU A 4 6.30 15.97 -5.92
CA GLU A 4 5.08 16.60 -6.43
C GLU A 4 4.00 15.54 -6.62
N PHE A 5 2.74 15.95 -6.48
CA PHE A 5 1.59 15.05 -6.58
C PHE A 5 0.60 15.57 -7.60
N ILE A 6 0.03 14.66 -8.37
CA ILE A 6 -1.04 14.96 -9.33
C ILE A 6 -2.19 13.98 -9.18
N ILE A 7 -3.41 14.49 -9.23
CA ILE A 7 -4.64 13.70 -9.17
C ILE A 7 -5.17 13.53 -10.59
N ARG A 8 -5.49 12.29 -11.00
CA ARG A 8 -6.03 11.98 -12.32
C ARG A 8 -7.12 10.91 -12.26
N GLY A 9 -8.00 10.93 -13.26
CA GLY A 9 -9.07 9.95 -13.42
C GLY A 9 -9.96 9.83 -12.18
N LYS A 10 -10.24 8.60 -11.74
CA LYS A 10 -11.11 8.30 -10.58
C LYS A 10 -10.40 8.54 -9.23
N GLN A 11 -9.95 9.78 -9.00
CA GLN A 11 -9.25 10.23 -7.79
C GLN A 11 -7.94 9.48 -7.50
N ARG A 12 -7.23 9.03 -8.54
CA ARG A 12 -5.93 8.37 -8.39
C ARG A 12 -4.86 9.44 -8.23
N VAL A 13 -4.02 9.27 -7.21
CA VAL A 13 -2.90 10.16 -6.89
C VAL A 13 -1.63 9.54 -7.44
N PHE A 14 -0.82 10.34 -8.11
CA PHE A 14 0.49 9.96 -8.62
C PHE A 14 1.55 10.88 -8.00
N ALA A 15 2.64 10.31 -7.52
CA ALA A 15 3.79 11.03 -6.99
C ALA A 15 4.91 11.05 -8.03
N PHE A 16 5.55 12.19 -8.23
CA PHE A 16 6.66 12.31 -9.17
C PHE A 16 7.69 13.32 -8.68
N LYS A 17 8.87 13.24 -9.27
CA LYS A 17 9.91 14.25 -9.14
C LYS A 17 10.12 14.84 -10.52
N LYS A 18 10.08 16.16 -10.65
CA LYS A 18 10.43 16.81 -11.92
C LYS A 18 11.85 16.43 -12.32
N CYS A 19 12.00 16.07 -13.58
CA CYS A 19 13.30 15.85 -14.21
C CYS A 19 13.26 16.43 -15.62
N ASP A 20 14.36 17.05 -16.04
CA ASP A 20 14.50 17.64 -17.38
C ASP A 20 14.93 16.59 -18.41
N LEU A 21 14.31 15.42 -18.33
CA LEU A 21 14.61 14.31 -19.23
C LEU A 21 13.71 14.39 -20.48
N LYS A 22 14.32 14.64 -21.63
CA LYS A 22 13.62 14.72 -22.92
C LYS A 22 13.41 13.33 -23.52
N VAL A 23 12.46 12.58 -22.96
CA VAL A 23 12.05 11.26 -23.46
C VAL A 23 10.55 11.22 -23.72
N LYS A 24 10.12 10.33 -24.63
CA LYS A 24 8.69 10.08 -24.86
C LYS A 24 8.05 9.59 -23.57
N LYS A 25 7.10 10.37 -23.04
CA LYS A 25 6.42 10.07 -21.78
C LYS A 25 5.35 9.00 -21.97
N VAL A 26 5.56 7.82 -21.40
CA VAL A 26 4.59 6.71 -21.43
C VAL A 26 3.65 6.75 -20.22
N SER A 27 4.16 7.17 -19.06
CA SER A 27 3.39 7.43 -17.85
C SER A 27 4.02 8.59 -17.08
N GLU A 28 3.23 9.23 -16.21
CA GLU A 28 3.71 10.32 -15.36
C GLU A 28 3.57 9.94 -13.90
N GLY A 29 4.72 9.75 -13.26
CA GLY A 29 4.79 9.47 -11.83
C GLY A 29 4.44 8.04 -11.45
N LEU A 30 4.66 7.77 -10.18
CA LEU A 30 4.38 6.51 -9.51
C LEU A 30 2.98 6.56 -8.92
N TYR A 31 2.18 5.51 -9.10
CA TYR A 31 0.88 5.42 -8.46
C TYR A 31 1.02 5.41 -6.93
N PHE A 32 0.57 6.49 -6.30
CA PHE A 32 0.75 6.75 -4.87
C PHE A 32 -0.41 6.22 -4.03
N GLY A 33 -1.62 6.24 -4.60
CA GLY A 33 -2.82 5.80 -3.93
C GLY A 33 -4.07 6.40 -4.55
N LYS A 34 -5.18 6.30 -3.83
CA LYS A 34 -6.47 6.81 -4.27
C LYS A 34 -7.17 7.51 -3.14
N ILE A 35 -7.73 8.68 -3.44
CA ILE A 35 -8.61 9.38 -2.51
C ILE A 35 -9.95 8.65 -2.52
N GLU A 36 -10.32 8.10 -1.37
CA GLU A 36 -11.61 7.51 -1.09
C GLU A 36 -12.48 8.53 -0.34
N LYS A 37 -13.77 8.26 -0.20
CA LYS A 37 -14.73 9.19 0.43
C LYS A 37 -14.35 9.58 1.86
N ASP A 38 -13.64 8.71 2.58
CA ASP A 38 -13.33 8.86 4.00
C ASP A 38 -11.82 8.79 4.29
N GLY A 39 -10.98 9.02 3.28
CA GLY A 39 -9.54 9.13 3.49
C GLY A 39 -8.71 8.76 2.27
N LEU A 40 -7.41 8.60 2.50
CA LEU A 40 -6.45 8.22 1.47
C LEU A 40 -6.10 6.73 1.60
N ARG A 41 -6.44 5.94 0.58
CA ARG A 41 -5.94 4.57 0.43
C ARG A 41 -4.60 4.60 -0.29
N LEU A 42 -3.50 4.39 0.43
CA LEU A 42 -2.18 4.29 -0.20
C LEU A 42 -2.05 3.02 -1.05
N SER A 43 -1.27 3.11 -2.11
CA SER A 43 -0.74 1.92 -2.80
C SER A 43 0.35 1.27 -1.94
N ILE A 44 0.88 0.12 -2.37
CA ILE A 44 2.05 -0.49 -1.71
C ILE A 44 3.24 0.49 -1.81
N GLU A 45 3.49 1.03 -2.99
CA GLU A 45 4.56 1.98 -3.25
C GLU A 45 4.38 3.30 -2.48
N GLY A 46 3.15 3.82 -2.40
CA GLY A 46 2.82 4.97 -1.57
C GLY A 46 3.05 4.70 -0.08
N SER A 47 2.75 3.48 0.38
CA SER A 47 3.03 3.05 1.76
C SER A 47 4.54 2.97 2.03
N PHE A 48 5.35 2.54 1.07
CA PHE A 48 6.82 2.59 1.20
C PHE A 48 7.36 4.01 1.29
N ILE A 49 6.80 4.96 0.53
CA ILE A 49 7.21 6.37 0.57
C ILE A 49 6.80 7.01 1.91
N VAL A 50 5.52 6.89 2.27
CA VAL A 50 4.95 7.54 3.47
C VAL A 50 5.44 6.87 4.75
N GLY A 51 5.52 5.53 4.77
CA GLY A 51 5.85 4.75 5.95
C GLY A 51 7.20 5.10 6.56
N ARG A 52 8.16 5.56 5.75
CA ARG A 52 9.50 6.00 6.21
C ARG A 52 9.48 7.27 7.06
N VAL A 53 8.43 8.10 6.93
CA VAL A 53 8.29 9.37 7.65
C VAL A 53 7.03 9.43 8.52
N ALA A 54 6.20 8.40 8.47
CA ALA A 54 4.95 8.32 9.22
C ALA A 54 5.24 8.18 10.72
N LYS A 55 4.65 9.08 11.52
CA LYS A 55 4.71 9.04 12.99
C LYS A 55 3.50 8.35 13.62
N LYS A 56 2.45 8.12 12.84
CA LYS A 56 1.16 7.54 13.26
C LYS A 56 0.58 6.72 12.11
N GLY A 57 -0.35 5.83 12.44
CA GLY A 57 -1.06 5.02 11.45
C GLY A 57 -0.22 3.94 10.79
N VAL A 58 0.88 3.53 11.43
CA VAL A 58 1.66 2.35 11.07
C VAL A 58 1.35 1.28 12.11
N VAL A 59 0.94 0.10 11.65
CA VAL A 59 0.67 -1.07 12.48
C VAL A 59 1.78 -2.08 12.20
N GLU A 60 2.61 -2.33 13.20
CA GLU A 60 3.65 -3.36 13.14
C GLU A 60 3.02 -4.72 13.44
N ILE A 61 3.30 -5.70 12.59
CA ILE A 61 2.73 -7.04 12.65
C ILE A 61 3.83 -8.11 12.67
N GLY A 62 3.50 -9.30 13.14
CA GLY A 62 4.38 -10.47 13.15
C GLY A 62 4.48 -11.16 11.79
N GLU A 63 5.36 -12.17 11.70
CA GLU A 63 5.56 -12.95 10.46
C GLU A 63 4.30 -13.71 10.03
N GLU A 64 3.58 -14.33 10.97
CA GLU A 64 2.34 -15.05 10.66
C GLU A 64 1.27 -14.12 10.06
N GLU A 65 1.08 -12.95 10.66
CA GLU A 65 0.16 -11.93 10.20
C GLU A 65 0.60 -11.35 8.85
N ALA A 66 1.90 -11.15 8.65
CA ALA A 66 2.46 -10.72 7.37
C ALA A 66 2.15 -11.74 6.26
N MET A 67 2.27 -13.03 6.53
CA MET A 67 1.95 -14.08 5.56
C MET A 67 0.45 -14.12 5.23
N LYS A 68 -0.42 -14.03 6.24
CA LYS A 68 -1.88 -13.89 6.04
C LYS A 68 -2.20 -12.66 5.18
N TRP A 69 -1.61 -11.52 5.53
CA TRP A 69 -1.78 -10.27 4.81
C TRP A 69 -1.37 -10.38 3.34
N LEU A 70 -0.20 -10.95 3.06
CA LEU A 70 0.32 -11.12 1.70
C LEU A 70 -0.46 -12.14 0.88
N ARG A 71 -1.17 -13.08 1.53
CA ARG A 71 -2.15 -13.98 0.87
C ARG A 71 -3.49 -13.31 0.58
N GLY A 72 -3.70 -12.09 1.10
CA GLY A 72 -4.92 -11.32 0.90
C GLY A 72 -5.98 -11.53 1.97
N GLU A 73 -5.60 -12.07 3.14
CA GLU A 73 -6.47 -12.28 4.28
C GLU A 73 -6.56 -11.01 5.15
N ASP A 74 -7.72 -10.82 5.78
CA ASP A 74 -7.91 -9.76 6.78
C ASP A 74 -7.16 -10.14 8.08
N LEU A 75 -6.80 -9.15 8.89
CA LEU A 75 -6.16 -9.36 10.19
C LEU A 75 -7.12 -9.03 11.32
N GLU A 76 -7.31 -9.94 12.27
CA GLU A 76 -8.16 -9.77 13.47
C GLU A 76 -7.50 -8.86 14.52
N ILE A 77 -7.08 -7.67 14.08
CA ILE A 77 -6.46 -6.63 14.89
C ILE A 77 -7.46 -5.47 15.00
N PRO A 78 -7.90 -5.09 16.21
CA PRO A 78 -8.79 -3.95 16.42
C PRO A 78 -8.13 -2.63 16.02
N TYR A 79 -8.55 -2.06 14.89
CA TYR A 79 -8.07 -0.77 14.40
C TYR A 79 -9.21 0.00 13.72
N ARG A 80 -9.16 1.34 13.69
CA ARG A 80 -10.13 2.18 12.97
C ARG A 80 -9.46 3.09 11.96
N GLY A 81 -10.01 3.13 10.75
CA GLY A 81 -9.52 3.97 9.66
C GLY A 81 -8.34 3.37 8.90
N TYR A 82 -7.69 4.17 8.06
CA TYR A 82 -6.58 3.71 7.22
C TYR A 82 -5.30 3.52 8.04
N CYS A 83 -4.55 2.47 7.73
CA CYS A 83 -3.23 2.20 8.29
C CYS A 83 -2.26 1.70 7.21
N ILE A 84 -0.97 1.79 7.51
CA ILE A 84 0.11 1.10 6.81
C ILE A 84 0.47 -0.14 7.62
N LEU A 85 0.57 -1.29 6.98
CA LEU A 85 1.04 -2.53 7.62
C LEU A 85 2.55 -2.61 7.45
N LYS A 86 3.28 -2.90 8.53
CA LYS A 86 4.74 -3.00 8.53
C LYS A 86 5.17 -4.31 9.18
N TRP A 87 6.06 -5.04 8.51
CA TRP A 87 6.73 -6.21 9.07
C TRP A 87 8.24 -6.03 8.92
N ARG A 88 8.96 -5.96 10.04
CA ARG A 88 10.38 -5.58 10.07
C ARG A 88 10.59 -4.27 9.29
N ASP A 89 11.51 -4.23 8.33
CA ASP A 89 11.77 -3.04 7.51
C ASP A 89 10.86 -2.91 6.28
N TYR A 90 9.87 -3.80 6.12
CA TYR A 90 9.01 -3.85 4.94
C TYR A 90 7.64 -3.21 5.20
N PHE A 91 7.24 -2.29 4.32
CA PHE A 91 5.89 -1.74 4.29
C PHE A 91 5.02 -2.57 3.35
N LEU A 92 4.07 -3.32 3.90
CA LEU A 92 3.26 -4.30 3.18
C LEU A 92 2.03 -3.70 2.50
N GLY A 93 1.94 -2.38 2.48
CA GLY A 93 0.83 -1.63 1.89
C GLY A 93 -0.14 -1.08 2.93
N CYS A 94 -1.34 -0.74 2.46
CA CYS A 94 -2.35 -0.06 3.25
C CYS A 94 -3.47 -1.02 3.63
N GLY A 95 -4.05 -0.87 4.82
CA GLY A 95 -5.29 -1.52 5.24
C GLY A 95 -6.32 -0.52 5.73
N LYS A 96 -7.54 -1.00 6.01
CA LYS A 96 -8.57 -0.19 6.65
C LYS A 96 -9.25 -0.94 7.78
N GLY A 97 -9.11 -0.41 8.99
CA GLY A 97 -9.72 -0.95 10.18
C GLY A 97 -11.20 -0.55 10.32
N ASN A 98 -12.05 -1.51 10.68
CA ASN A 98 -13.47 -1.31 10.95
C ASN A 98 -13.82 -1.31 12.45
N GLY A 99 -12.81 -1.31 13.32
CA GLY A 99 -12.92 -1.39 14.78
C GLY A 99 -12.80 -2.80 15.35
N LYS A 100 -12.87 -3.84 14.51
CA LYS A 100 -12.67 -5.25 14.92
C LYS A 100 -11.47 -5.88 14.24
N LYS A 101 -11.33 -5.62 12.93
CA LYS A 101 -10.27 -6.17 12.09
C LYS A 101 -9.77 -5.13 11.09
N ILE A 102 -8.60 -5.40 10.52
CA ILE A 102 -8.01 -4.65 9.41
C ILE A 102 -8.35 -5.36 8.10
N LEU A 103 -9.08 -4.67 7.23
CA LEU A 103 -9.45 -5.16 5.92
C LEU A 103 -8.28 -5.11 4.94
N ASN A 104 -8.09 -6.20 4.20
CA ASN A 104 -6.97 -6.39 3.29
C ASN A 104 -7.12 -5.63 1.96
N PHE A 105 -6.10 -4.87 1.56
CA PHE A 105 -6.05 -4.17 0.28
C PHE A 105 -4.92 -4.60 -0.66
N VAL A 106 -4.23 -5.71 -0.37
CA VAL A 106 -3.25 -6.32 -1.28
C VAL A 106 -3.96 -6.69 -2.60
N PRO A 107 -3.53 -6.14 -3.75
CA PRO A 107 -4.10 -6.44 -5.06
C PRO A 107 -4.07 -7.95 -5.35
N LYS A 108 -5.13 -8.49 -5.96
CA LYS A 108 -5.28 -9.95 -6.20
C LYS A 108 -4.11 -10.55 -6.98
N ASP A 109 -3.61 -9.80 -7.95
CA ASP A 109 -2.46 -10.11 -8.81
C ASP A 109 -1.12 -10.09 -8.08
N ARG A 110 -1.05 -9.49 -6.88
CA ARG A 110 0.15 -9.44 -6.03
C ARG A 110 0.08 -10.34 -4.80
N ARG A 111 -1.00 -11.13 -4.66
CA ARG A 111 -1.13 -12.06 -3.53
C ARG A 111 -0.22 -13.25 -3.71
N LEU A 112 0.40 -13.68 -2.61
CA LEU A 112 1.15 -14.93 -2.60
C LEU A 112 0.18 -16.08 -2.87
N ARG A 113 0.45 -16.84 -3.91
CA ARG A 113 -0.20 -18.12 -4.16
C ARG A 113 0.60 -19.21 -3.45
N ASN A 114 -0.08 -20.19 -2.88
CA ASN A 114 0.60 -21.42 -2.51
C ASN A 114 1.19 -22.01 -3.80
N LYS A 115 2.46 -22.42 -3.78
CA LYS A 115 2.97 -23.28 -4.85
C LYS A 115 2.04 -24.49 -4.89
N SER A 116 1.39 -24.74 -6.02
CA SER A 116 0.85 -26.07 -6.28
C SER A 116 2.04 -27.03 -6.29
N GLU A 117 1.90 -28.19 -5.64
CA GLU A 117 2.90 -29.27 -5.58
C GLU A 117 3.18 -29.94 -6.95
N SER A 118 3.08 -29.21 -8.06
CA SER A 118 3.08 -29.77 -9.41
C SER A 118 4.23 -29.27 -10.29
N GLU A 119 5.30 -28.70 -9.72
CA GLU A 119 6.49 -28.27 -10.47
C GLU A 119 7.81 -28.50 -9.71
N ILE A 120 8.01 -29.72 -9.18
CA ILE A 120 9.34 -30.27 -8.87
C ILE A 120 9.46 -31.63 -9.55
#